data_AF-V5C6T0-F1
#
_entry.id   AF-V5C6T0-F1
#
_cell.length_a   1.000
_cell.length_b   1.000
_cell.length_c   1.000
_cell.angle_alpha   90.00
_cell.angle_beta   90.00
_cell.angle_gamma   90.00
#
_symmetry.space_group_name_H-M   'P 1'
#
loop_
_entity.id
_entity.type
_entity.pdbx_description
1 polymer ?
#
loop_
_entity_poly.entity_id
_entity_poly.type
_entity_poly.pdbx_seq_one_letter_code
_entity_poly.pdbx_strand_id
1 'polypeptide(L)'
;MPAGILSKDRKNESVEGIVLMRRGENTSDVLSHVKAVITELNQVDLPEGVSVQPFYDRSQLVENTLHTVGHSVLLGISLVTLVLLIFLGRPKLALLVALTIPFSLLFALVLMKAFGIPIGLLSIGAIDFGIIVDGSVIMAENIAHRLHDATKKHDTTVLPRRC
;
A
#
# COMPACT_ATOMS: atom_id res chain seq x y z
N MET A 1 -17.19 -10.14 -44.06
CA MET A 1 -17.85 -9.47 -42.91
C MET A 1 -16.95 -8.32 -42.49
N PRO A 2 -17.43 -7.08 -42.30
CA PRO A 2 -16.56 -5.99 -41.85
C PRO A 2 -16.00 -6.33 -40.47
N ALA A 3 -14.71 -6.05 -40.25
CA ALA A 3 -13.94 -6.47 -39.08
C ALA A 3 -14.27 -5.69 -37.77
N GLY A 4 -15.42 -5.02 -37.71
CA GLY A 4 -15.86 -4.18 -36.59
C GLY A 4 -16.38 -2.82 -37.08
N ILE A 5 -17.49 -2.35 -36.52
CA ILE A 5 -18.00 -0.98 -36.69
C ILE A 5 -17.90 -0.30 -35.32
N LEU A 6 -17.27 0.86 -35.27
CA LEU A 6 -17.17 1.69 -34.08
C LEU A 6 -18.02 2.95 -34.28
N SER A 7 -18.86 3.28 -33.29
CA SER A 7 -19.58 4.54 -33.24
C SER A 7 -19.41 5.18 -31.87
N LYS A 8 -18.95 6.43 -31.86
CA LYS A 8 -18.84 7.27 -30.66
C LYS A 8 -19.87 8.38 -30.76
N ASP A 9 -20.72 8.55 -29.74
CA ASP A 9 -21.74 9.61 -29.65
C ASP A 9 -22.56 9.83 -30.93
N ARG A 10 -23.11 8.75 -31.51
CA ARG A 10 -23.93 8.77 -32.75
C ARG A 10 -23.23 9.28 -34.03
N LYS A 11 -21.92 9.51 -34.01
CA LYS A 11 -21.12 9.72 -35.24
C LYS A 11 -20.64 8.36 -35.77
N ASN A 12 -20.83 8.14 -37.07
CA ASN A 12 -20.64 6.85 -37.74
C ASN A 12 -19.22 6.65 -38.30
N GLU A 13 -18.31 7.59 -38.06
CA GLU A 13 -16.98 7.65 -38.67
C GLU A 13 -15.92 7.93 -37.60
N SER A 14 -15.54 6.91 -36.85
CA SER A 14 -14.47 7.01 -35.85
C SER A 14 -13.57 5.79 -35.93
N VAL A 15 -12.26 6.01 -35.80
CA VAL A 15 -11.24 4.97 -35.82
C VAL A 15 -10.75 4.76 -34.39
N GLU A 16 -10.72 3.51 -33.93
CA GLU A 16 -10.14 3.12 -32.64
C GLU A 16 -8.82 2.36 -32.87
N GLY A 17 -7.83 2.67 -32.04
CA GLY A 17 -6.60 1.89 -31.89
C GLY A 17 -6.47 1.40 -30.45
N ILE A 18 -6.21 0.10 -30.27
CA ILE A 18 -5.99 -0.50 -28.95
C ILE A 18 -4.49 -0.67 -28.73
N VAL A 19 -3.96 -0.07 -27.67
CA VAL A 19 -2.57 -0.27 -27.24
C VAL A 19 -2.50 -1.49 -26.33
N LEU A 20 -1.79 -2.52 -26.77
CA LEU A 20 -1.56 -3.74 -26.00
C LEU A 20 -0.23 -3.67 -25.27
N MET A 21 -0.26 -3.94 -23.97
CA MET A 21 0.93 -3.97 -23.13
C MET A 21 1.64 -5.32 -23.22
N ARG A 22 2.98 -5.31 -23.21
CA ARG A 22 3.80 -6.52 -23.11
C ARG A 22 3.64 -7.16 -21.72
N ARG A 23 3.57 -8.50 -21.68
CA ARG A 23 3.39 -9.24 -20.42
C ARG A 23 4.59 -8.99 -19.49
N GLY A 24 4.30 -8.57 -18.25
CA GLY A 24 5.31 -8.34 -17.21
C GLY A 24 5.85 -6.92 -17.10
N GLU A 25 5.40 -5.99 -17.95
CA GLU A 25 5.74 -4.57 -17.79
C GLU A 25 4.84 -3.84 -16.78
N ASN A 26 5.35 -2.73 -16.25
CA ASN A 26 4.64 -1.91 -15.29
C ASN A 26 3.54 -1.09 -15.99
N THR A 27 2.30 -1.27 -15.54
CA THR A 27 1.14 -0.55 -16.06
C THR A 27 1.30 0.96 -16.02
N SER A 28 1.85 1.50 -14.94
CA SER A 28 2.00 2.94 -14.74
C SER A 28 3.02 3.55 -15.71
N ASP A 29 4.16 2.88 -15.88
CA ASP A 29 5.24 3.39 -16.75
C ASP A 29 4.78 3.39 -18.20
N VAL A 30 4.23 2.29 -18.72
CA VAL A 30 3.76 2.21 -20.11
C VAL A 30 2.67 3.24 -20.38
N LEU A 31 1.73 3.47 -19.45
CA LEU A 31 0.68 4.48 -19.62
C LEU A 31 1.26 5.89 -19.73
N SER A 32 2.27 6.22 -18.91
CA SER A 32 2.93 7.53 -18.97
C SER A 32 3.65 7.76 -20.31
N HIS A 33 4.32 6.73 -20.83
CA HIS A 33 5.00 6.78 -22.12
C HIS A 33 3.99 6.92 -23.28
N VAL A 34 2.90 6.15 -23.25
CA VAL A 34 1.84 6.23 -24.27
C VAL A 34 1.20 7.61 -24.28
N LYS A 35 0.94 8.21 -23.11
CA LYS A 35 0.42 9.59 -23.01
C LYS A 35 1.37 10.63 -23.60
N ALA A 36 2.67 10.48 -23.35
CA ALA A 36 3.69 11.38 -23.89
C ALA A 36 3.71 11.31 -25.43
N VAL A 37 3.74 10.11 -26.00
CA VAL A 37 3.71 9.90 -27.47
C VAL A 37 2.42 10.43 -28.08
N ILE A 38 1.26 10.22 -27.45
CA ILE A 38 -0.02 10.78 -27.95
C ILE A 38 0.00 12.31 -27.94
N THR A 39 0.63 12.92 -26.93
CA THR A 39 0.75 14.38 -26.82
C THR A 39 1.68 14.93 -27.91
N GLU A 40 2.80 14.27 -28.16
CA GLU A 40 3.75 14.61 -29.22
C GLU A 40 3.10 14.49 -30.62
N LEU A 41 2.42 13.37 -30.89
CA LEU A 41 1.73 13.15 -32.17
C LEU A 41 0.67 14.22 -32.44
N ASN A 42 -0.14 14.58 -31.43
CA ASN A 42 -1.15 15.63 -31.56
C ASN A 42 -0.56 17.03 -31.83
N GLN A 43 0.74 17.24 -31.58
CA GLN A 43 1.40 18.54 -31.77
C GLN A 43 2.12 18.68 -33.11
N VAL A 44 2.66 17.59 -33.68
CA VAL A 44 3.64 17.67 -34.78
C VAL A 44 3.20 16.90 -36.04
N ASP A 45 2.49 15.79 -35.90
CA ASP A 45 2.37 14.78 -36.98
C ASP A 45 0.94 14.56 -37.51
N LEU A 46 -0.07 15.28 -37.00
CA LEU A 46 -1.46 15.08 -37.42
C LEU A 46 -1.95 16.16 -38.41
N PRO A 47 -2.67 15.75 -39.49
CA PRO A 47 -3.31 16.68 -40.42
C PRO A 47 -4.34 17.58 -39.70
N GLU A 48 -4.54 18.80 -40.20
CA GLU A 48 -5.53 19.72 -39.66
C GLU A 48 -6.92 19.06 -39.52
N GLY A 49 -7.46 19.08 -38.30
CA GLY A 49 -8.77 18.49 -37.98
C GLY A 49 -8.76 17.06 -37.43
N VAL A 50 -7.59 16.40 -37.35
CA VAL A 50 -7.45 15.06 -36.72
C VAL A 50 -6.83 15.21 -35.33
N SER A 51 -7.42 14.58 -34.32
CA SER A 51 -6.87 14.55 -32.96
C SER A 51 -7.11 13.19 -32.30
N VAL A 52 -6.05 12.63 -31.70
CA VAL A 52 -6.12 11.39 -30.92
C VAL A 52 -6.55 11.73 -29.50
N GLN A 53 -7.77 11.36 -29.14
CA GLN A 53 -8.29 11.51 -27.79
C GLN A 53 -8.42 10.15 -27.09
N PRO A 54 -7.74 9.92 -25.95
CA PRO A 54 -7.90 8.69 -25.19
C PRO A 54 -9.32 8.60 -24.62
N PHE A 55 -10.03 7.53 -24.95
CA PHE A 55 -11.39 7.25 -24.44
C PHE A 55 -11.38 6.50 -23.10
N TYR A 56 -10.33 5.72 -22.83
CA TYR A 56 -10.21 4.88 -21.64
C TYR A 56 -8.85 5.10 -20.97
N ASP A 57 -8.81 6.04 -20.02
CA ASP A 57 -7.61 6.30 -19.24
C ASP A 57 -7.64 5.50 -17.93
N ARG A 58 -6.91 4.38 -17.89
CA ARG A 58 -6.77 3.56 -16.66
C ARG A 58 -6.05 4.30 -15.54
N SER A 59 -5.34 5.39 -15.84
CA SER A 59 -4.57 6.16 -14.85
C SER A 59 -5.48 6.77 -13.79
N GLN A 60 -6.66 7.28 -14.18
CA GLN A 60 -7.56 7.96 -13.24
C GLN A 60 -8.18 7.00 -12.21
N LEU A 61 -8.43 5.75 -12.61
CA LEU A 61 -8.85 4.70 -11.68
C LEU A 61 -7.71 4.27 -10.75
N VAL A 62 -6.49 4.17 -11.27
CA VAL A 62 -5.31 3.80 -10.47
C VAL A 62 -5.02 4.88 -9.41
N GLU A 63 -5.04 6.16 -9.78
CA GLU A 63 -4.82 7.31 -8.89
C GLU A 63 -5.85 7.34 -7.74
N ASN A 64 -7.14 7.22 -8.08
CA ASN A 64 -8.21 7.20 -7.08
C ASN A 64 -8.11 5.99 -6.13
N THR A 65 -7.72 4.84 -6.66
CA THR A 65 -7.52 3.62 -5.86
C THR A 65 -6.31 3.78 -4.94
N LEU A 66 -5.20 4.36 -5.41
CA LEU A 66 -4.02 4.68 -4.60
C LEU A 66 -4.37 5.61 -3.44
N HIS A 67 -5.10 6.69 -3.72
CA HIS A 67 -5.52 7.64 -2.69
C HIS A 67 -6.41 6.97 -1.64
N THR A 68 -7.38 6.16 -2.08
CA THR A 68 -8.30 5.45 -1.19
C THR A 68 -7.57 4.42 -0.33
N VAL A 69 -6.66 3.62 -0.91
CA VAL A 69 -5.89 2.61 -0.17
C VAL A 69 -4.92 3.27 0.81
N GLY A 70 -4.25 4.36 0.42
CA GLY A 70 -3.39 5.12 1.32
C GLY A 70 -4.14 5.66 2.54
N HIS A 71 -5.34 6.19 2.32
CA HIS A 71 -6.22 6.63 3.40
C HIS A 71 -6.64 5.46 4.31
N SER A 72 -7.01 4.32 3.74
CA SER A 72 -7.36 3.11 4.50
C SER A 72 -6.21 2.56 5.33
N VAL A 73 -4.99 2.54 4.80
CA VAL A 73 -3.79 2.12 5.56
C VAL A 73 -3.54 3.06 6.73
N LEU A 74 -3.67 4.38 6.52
CA LEU A 74 -3.48 5.37 7.58
C LEU A 74 -4.56 5.23 8.66
N LEU A 75 -5.82 5.02 8.28
CA LEU A 75 -6.91 4.73 9.22
C LEU A 75 -6.65 3.43 10.01
N GLY A 76 -6.20 2.37 9.33
CA GLY A 76 -5.88 1.09 9.97
C GLY A 76 -4.77 1.22 11.01
N ILE A 77 -3.67 1.88 10.68
CA ILE A 77 -2.55 2.14 11.61
C ILE A 77 -3.03 2.97 12.81
N SER A 78 -3.83 4.01 12.56
CA SER A 78 -4.40 4.85 13.63
C SER A 78 -5.31 4.03 14.56
N LEU A 79 -6.15 3.17 14.00
CA LEU A 79 -7.07 2.34 14.77
C LEU A 79 -6.32 1.33 15.65
N VAL A 80 -5.33 0.63 15.09
CA VAL A 80 -4.50 -0.33 15.85
C VAL A 80 -3.73 0.38 16.96
N THR A 81 -3.13 1.53 16.67
CA THR A 81 -2.40 2.32 17.69
C THR A 81 -3.31 2.76 18.84
N LEU A 82 -4.54 3.16 18.55
CA LEU A 82 -5.52 3.53 19.56
C LEU A 82 -5.90 2.34 20.45
N VAL A 83 -6.16 1.18 19.86
CA VAL A 83 -6.48 -0.06 20.60
C VAL A 83 -5.30 -0.48 21.48
N LEU A 84 -4.06 -0.43 20.96
CA LEU A 84 -2.85 -0.73 21.74
C LEU A 84 -2.70 0.18 22.96
N LEU A 85 -2.99 1.48 22.79
CA LEU A 85 -2.88 2.45 23.89
C LEU A 85 -3.92 2.17 24.99
N ILE A 86 -5.13 1.74 24.62
CA ILE A 86 -6.20 1.38 25.56
C ILE A 86 -5.89 0.06 26.28
N PHE A 87 -5.46 -0.97 25.56
CA PHE A 87 -5.24 -2.31 26.14
C PHE A 87 -3.97 -2.40 26.99
N LEU A 88 -2.87 -1.80 26.54
CA LEU A 88 -1.58 -1.98 27.20
C LEU A 88 -1.39 -1.03 28.40
N GLY A 89 -2.13 0.07 28.47
CA GLY A 89 -2.10 1.07 29.55
C GLY A 89 -0.76 1.79 29.75
N ARG A 90 0.31 1.37 29.04
CA ARG A 90 1.67 1.91 29.12
C ARG A 90 2.05 2.52 27.77
N PRO A 91 2.05 3.85 27.63
CA PRO A 91 2.25 4.51 26.34
C PRO A 91 3.63 4.20 25.72
N LYS A 92 4.67 3.99 26.55
CA LYS A 92 6.01 3.64 26.07
C LYS A 92 6.07 2.28 25.38
N LEU A 93 5.40 1.26 25.95
CA LEU A 93 5.35 -0.08 25.36
C LEU A 93 4.46 -0.09 24.12
N ALA A 94 3.33 0.61 24.17
CA ALA A 94 2.41 0.72 23.04
C ALA A 94 3.07 1.39 21.82
N LEU A 95 3.86 2.44 22.03
CA LEU A 95 4.61 3.11 20.95
C LEU A 95 5.67 2.18 20.33
N LEU A 96 6.37 1.41 21.16
CA LEU A 96 7.38 0.45 20.68
C LEU A 96 6.74 -0.60 19.75
N VAL A 97 5.58 -1.12 20.15
CA VAL A 97 4.82 -2.08 19.33
C VAL A 97 4.23 -1.40 18.10
N ALA A 98 3.69 -0.19 18.20
CA ALA A 98 3.15 0.53 17.05
C ALA A 98 4.20 0.79 15.95
N LEU A 99 5.47 0.97 16.32
CA LEU A 99 6.58 1.13 15.38
C LEU A 99 6.88 -0.13 14.55
N THR A 100 6.46 -1.32 14.97
CA THR A 100 6.68 -2.54 14.17
C THR A 100 5.83 -2.54 12.91
N ILE A 101 4.68 -1.85 12.89
CA ILE A 101 3.79 -1.75 11.73
C ILE A 101 4.46 -1.06 10.53
N PRO A 102 4.93 0.20 10.63
CA PRO A 102 5.60 0.87 9.50
C PRO A 102 6.91 0.17 9.13
N PHE A 103 7.62 -0.43 10.10
CA PHE A 103 8.87 -1.13 9.86
C PHE A 103 8.65 -2.42 9.05
N SER A 104 7.62 -3.20 9.39
CA SER A 104 7.22 -4.40 8.66
C SER A 104 6.76 -4.07 7.24
N LEU A 105 5.97 -3.01 7.07
CA LEU A 105 5.52 -2.57 5.74
C LEU A 105 6.69 -2.11 4.88
N LEU A 106 7.63 -1.33 5.44
CA LEU A 106 8.82 -0.88 4.73
C LEU A 106 9.71 -2.06 4.32
N PHE A 107 9.91 -3.03 5.22
CA PHE A 107 10.67 -4.24 4.93
C PHE A 107 10.02 -5.08 3.81
N ALA A 108 8.68 -5.23 3.84
CA ALA A 108 7.94 -5.92 2.79
C ALA A 108 8.07 -5.22 1.42
N LEU A 109 7.94 -3.89 1.38
CA LEU A 109 8.10 -3.10 0.15
C LEU A 109 9.52 -3.21 -0.42
N VAL A 110 10.54 -3.19 0.44
CA VAL A 110 11.95 -3.37 0.02
C VAL A 110 12.17 -4.76 -0.57
N LEU A 111 11.65 -5.82 0.06
CA LEU A 111 11.75 -7.19 -0.46
C LEU A 111 11.02 -7.33 -1.80
N MET A 112 9.78 -6.84 -1.92
CA MET A 112 9.03 -6.89 -3.18
C MET A 112 9.78 -6.18 -4.31
N LYS A 113 10.39 -5.02 -4.01
CA LYS A 113 11.25 -4.30 -4.97
C LYS A 113 12.48 -5.13 -5.35
N ALA A 114 13.10 -5.82 -4.40
CA ALA A 114 14.27 -6.67 -4.66
C ALA A 114 13.94 -7.91 -5.51
N PHE A 115 12.75 -8.51 -5.30
CA PHE A 115 12.28 -9.66 -6.07
C PHE A 115 11.58 -9.29 -7.39
N GLY A 116 11.41 -7.99 -7.69
CA GLY A 116 10.75 -7.52 -8.91
C GLY A 116 9.25 -7.84 -8.97
N ILE A 117 8.60 -8.06 -7.82
CA ILE A 117 7.18 -8.38 -7.75
C ILE A 117 6.40 -7.06 -7.84
N PRO A 118 5.49 -6.88 -8.83
CA PRO A 118 4.71 -5.65 -8.96
C PRO A 118 3.82 -5.46 -7.73
N ILE A 119 3.89 -4.26 -7.15
CA ILE A 119 3.13 -3.90 -5.96
C ILE A 119 1.70 -3.56 -6.37
N GLY A 120 0.79 -4.51 -6.18
CA GLY A 120 -0.64 -4.31 -6.43
C GLY A 120 -1.35 -3.70 -5.22
N LEU A 121 -2.33 -2.84 -5.49
CA LEU A 121 -3.17 -2.24 -4.45
C LEU A 121 -4.04 -3.27 -3.72
N LEU A 122 -4.46 -4.32 -4.42
CA LEU A 122 -5.12 -5.47 -3.80
C LEU A 122 -4.22 -6.18 -2.79
N SER A 123 -2.91 -6.26 -3.07
CA SER A 123 -1.93 -6.88 -2.17
C SER A 123 -1.70 -6.01 -0.92
N ILE A 124 -1.63 -4.69 -1.07
CA ILE A 124 -1.50 -3.75 0.07
C ILE A 124 -2.78 -3.75 0.90
N GLY A 125 -3.95 -3.73 0.26
CA GLY A 125 -5.24 -3.72 0.94
C GLY A 125 -5.57 -5.02 1.69
N ALA A 126 -4.93 -6.13 1.31
CA ALA A 126 -5.08 -7.42 1.99
C ALA A 126 -4.11 -7.61 3.19
N ILE A 127 -3.28 -6.61 3.50
CA ILE A 127 -2.39 -6.67 4.66
C ILE A 127 -3.20 -6.50 5.95
N ASP A 128 -3.24 -7.53 6.79
CA ASP A 128 -3.84 -7.46 8.11
C ASP A 128 -2.81 -7.00 9.16
N PHE A 129 -2.94 -5.76 9.62
CA PHE A 129 -2.08 -5.20 10.66
C PHE A 129 -2.25 -5.92 12.01
N GLY A 130 -3.42 -6.50 12.28
CA GLY A 130 -3.69 -7.23 13.53
C GLY A 130 -2.78 -8.44 13.64
N ILE A 131 -2.67 -9.24 12.57
CA ILE A 131 -1.78 -10.41 12.52
C ILE A 131 -0.31 -10.01 12.67
N ILE A 132 0.11 -8.88 12.07
CA ILE A 132 1.49 -8.38 12.18
C ILE A 132 1.82 -8.00 13.64
N VAL A 133 0.86 -7.40 14.33
CA VAL A 133 1.05 -6.81 15.66
C VAL A 133 0.86 -7.82 16.78
N ASP A 134 0.03 -8.84 16.61
CA ASP A 134 -0.32 -9.84 17.63
C ASP A 134 0.93 -10.45 18.30
N GLY A 135 1.85 -10.98 17.49
CA GLY A 135 3.11 -11.55 18.00
C GLY A 135 4.00 -10.54 18.73
N SER A 136 3.98 -9.28 18.29
CA SER A 136 4.75 -8.20 18.94
C SER A 136 4.14 -7.82 20.29
N VAL A 137 2.81 -7.80 20.41
CA VAL A 137 2.08 -7.50 21.65
C VAL A 137 2.32 -8.59 22.69
N ILE A 138 2.11 -9.87 22.30
CA ILE A 138 2.30 -11.02 23.21
C ILE A 138 3.72 -11.01 23.77
N MET A 139 4.73 -10.75 22.94
CA MET A 139 6.12 -10.70 23.38
C MET A 139 6.40 -9.49 24.27
N ALA A 140 5.88 -8.30 23.95
CA ALA A 140 6.05 -7.10 24.76
C ALA A 140 5.38 -7.24 26.14
N GLU A 141 4.19 -7.82 26.20
CA GLU A 141 3.48 -8.11 27.45
C GLU A 141 4.24 -9.14 28.30
N ASN A 142 4.71 -10.23 27.70
CA ASN A 142 5.50 -11.23 28.41
C ASN A 142 6.80 -10.64 28.97
N ILE A 143 7.52 -9.82 28.19
CA ILE A 143 8.75 -9.14 28.68
C ILE A 143 8.40 -8.20 29.84
N ALA A 144 7.33 -7.41 29.70
CA ALA A 144 6.88 -6.52 30.76
C ALA A 144 6.47 -7.28 32.03
N HIS A 145 5.81 -8.43 31.89
CA HIS A 145 5.39 -9.27 33.01
C HIS A 145 6.61 -9.87 33.74
N ARG A 146 7.54 -10.48 32.99
CA ARG A 146 8.76 -11.07 33.55
C ARG A 146 9.66 -10.04 34.22
N LEU A 147 9.71 -8.80 33.71
CA LEU A 147 10.48 -7.72 34.33
C LEU A 147 9.89 -7.30 35.69
N HIS A 148 8.56 -7.24 35.83
CA HIS A 148 7.93 -6.99 37.13
C HIS A 148 8.21 -8.11 38.12
N ASP A 149 8.10 -9.37 37.71
CA ASP A 149 8.34 -10.51 38.58
C ASP A 149 9.80 -10.58 39.05
N ALA A 150 10.75 -10.31 38.16
CA ALA A 150 12.18 -10.24 38.50
C ALA A 150 12.46 -9.12 39.50
N THR A 151 11.83 -7.94 39.33
CA THR A 151 11.95 -6.82 40.27
C THR A 151 11.41 -7.17 41.65
N LYS A 152 10.27 -7.89 41.71
CA LYS A 152 9.65 -8.33 42.97
C LYS A 152 10.50 -9.37 43.72
N LYS A 153 11.18 -10.27 42.99
CA LYS A 153 12.04 -11.32 43.55
C LYS A 153 13.38 -10.78 44.06
N HIS A 154 13.89 -9.71 43.45
CA HIS A 154 15.13 -9.08 43.90
C HIS A 154 14.96 -8.37 45.24
N ASP A 155 13.78 -7.78 45.50
CA ASP A 155 13.45 -7.10 46.76
C ASP A 155 13.23 -8.08 47.93
N THR A 156 12.78 -9.31 47.65
CA THR A 156 12.59 -10.35 48.68
C THR A 156 13.87 -11.11 49.04
N THR A 157 14.92 -11.06 48.20
CA THR A 157 16.18 -11.78 48.47
C THR A 157 17.19 -10.94 49.28
N VAL A 158 16.93 -9.63 49.48
CA VAL A 158 17.78 -8.74 50.28
C VAL A 158 17.38 -8.71 51.77
N LEU A 159 16.35 -9.45 52.18
CA LEU A 159 16.02 -9.68 53.59
C LEU A 159 16.20 -11.16 53.98
N PRO A 160 17.44 -11.59 54.25
CA PRO A 160 17.62 -12.49 55.37
C PRO A 160 18.71 -12.00 56.32
N ARG A 161 18.43 -12.16 57.61
CA ARG A 161 19.27 -11.97 58.81
C ARG A 161 19.24 -10.58 59.44
N ARG A 162 18.26 -10.38 60.32
CA ARG A 162 18.58 -9.89 61.67
C ARG A 162 18.36 -11.00 62.67
N CYS A 163 19.38 -11.17 63.51
CA CYS A 163 19.37 -11.94 64.76
C CYS A 163 18.32 -11.39 65.73
#